data_AF-X1EAA3-F1
#
_entry.id   AF-X1EAA3-F1
#
_cell.length_a   1.000
_cell.length_b   1.000
_cell.length_c   1.000
_cell.angle_alpha   90.00
_cell.angle_beta   90.00
_cell.angle_gamma   90.00
#
_symmetry.space_group_name_H-M   'P 1'
#
loop_
_entity.id
_entity.type
_entity.pdbx_description
1 polymer ?
#
loop_
_entity_poly.entity_id
_entity_poly.type
_entity_poly.pdbx_seq_one_letter_code
_entity_poly.pdbx_strand_id
1 'polypeptide(L)' 'FALRSYGSVPHSGYGLGVERVVQWMCGLDNIKDAIPFPRTMLRKSP' A
#
# COMPACT_ATOMS: atom_id res chain seq x y z
N PHE A 1 -9.14 -17.27 -21.69
CA PHE A 1 -8.87 -18.21 -20.59
C PHE A 1 -8.85 -17.44 -19.28
N ALA A 2 -9.78 -17.74 -18.36
CA ALA A 2 -9.81 -17.06 -17.06
C ALA A 2 -9.01 -17.85 -16.03
N LEU A 3 -8.30 -17.14 -15.14
CA LEU A 3 -7.38 -17.74 -14.15
C LEU A 3 -8.06 -18.77 -13.22
N ARG A 4 -9.38 -18.66 -13.03
CA ARG A 4 -10.14 -19.44 -12.04
C ARG A 4 -11.03 -20.54 -12.68
N SER A 5 -10.82 -20.86 -13.95
CA SER A 5 -11.69 -21.79 -14.70
C SER A 5 -11.54 -23.27 -14.33
N TYR A 6 -10.41 -23.69 -13.75
CA TYR A 6 -10.13 -25.11 -13.47
C TYR A 6 -9.99 -25.39 -11.96
N GLY A 7 -11.00 -25.03 -11.17
CA GLY A 7 -11.04 -25.32 -9.74
C GLY A 7 -10.07 -24.45 -8.92
N SER A 8 -10.46 -23.20 -8.65
CA SER A 8 -9.73 -22.33 -7.72
C SER A 8 -10.11 -22.71 -6.28
N VAL A 9 -9.12 -23.01 -5.44
CA VAL A 9 -9.33 -23.25 -4.00
C VAL A 9 -9.91 -22.01 -3.30
N PRO A 10 -10.68 -22.16 -2.21
CA PRO A 10 -11.14 -21.03 -1.41
C PRO A 10 -9.93 -20.26 -0.89
N HIS A 11 -9.83 -18.98 -1.22
CA HIS A 11 -8.76 -18.10 -0.75
C HIS A 11 -9.31 -16.78 -0.25
N SER A 12 -8.62 -16.23 0.75
CA SER A 12 -8.86 -14.92 1.33
C SER A 12 -7.56 -14.12 1.29
N GLY A 13 -7.65 -12.81 1.21
CA GLY A 13 -6.50 -11.92 1.24
C GLY A 13 -6.73 -10.76 2.20
N TYR A 14 -5.64 -10.23 2.74
CA TYR A 14 -5.62 -8.94 3.42
C TYR A 14 -4.58 -8.04 2.76
N GLY A 15 -4.78 -6.73 2.86
CA GLY A 15 -3.88 -5.73 2.34
C GLY A 15 -3.50 -4.75 3.44
N LEU A 16 -2.25 -4.29 3.40
CA LEU A 16 -1.72 -3.38 4.40
C LEU A 16 -0.75 -2.41 3.72
N GLY A 17 -0.92 -1.12 3.99
CA GLY A 17 -0.04 -0.08 3.45
C GLY A 17 1.17 0.10 4.35
N VAL A 18 2.37 -0.20 3.83
CA VAL A 18 3.62 -0.18 4.61
C VAL A 18 3.87 1.20 5.19
N GLU A 19 3.74 2.25 4.37
CA GLU A 19 3.95 3.64 4.76
C GLU A 19 2.95 4.09 5.85
N ARG A 20 1.73 3.54 5.82
CA ARG A 20 0.67 3.80 6.81
C ARG A 20 0.98 3.11 8.15
N VAL A 21 1.55 1.92 8.10
CA VAL A 21 2.00 1.21 9.30
C VAL A 21 3.22 1.87 9.92
N VAL A 22 4.17 2.34 9.11
CA VAL A 22 5.30 3.14 9.59
C VAL A 22 4.80 4.42 10.24
N GLN A 23 3.86 5.14 9.60
CA GLN A 23 3.24 6.34 10.18
C GLN A 23 2.65 6.07 11.57
N TRP A 24 1.92 4.96 11.72
CA TRP A 24 1.32 4.58 13.01
C TRP A 24 2.36 4.17 14.05
N MET A 25 3.35 3.35 13.69
CA MET A 25 4.42 2.92 14.59
C MET A 25 5.29 4.08 15.08
N CYS A 26 5.56 5.05 14.19
CA CYS A 26 6.42 6.19 14.48
C CYS A 26 5.65 7.43 14.99
N GLY A 27 4.32 7.38 15.06
CA GLY A 27 3.49 8.50 15.54
C GLY A 27 3.56 9.74 14.64
N LEU A 28 3.75 9.55 13.33
CA LEU A 28 3.90 10.66 12.38
C LEU A 28 2.53 11.29 12.06
N ASP A 29 2.48 12.63 12.04
CA ASP A 29 1.25 13.36 11.72
C ASP A 29 0.88 13.23 10.23
N ASN A 30 1.88 13.13 9.35
CA ASN A 30 1.70 12.98 7.91
C ASN A 30 2.37 11.72 7.36
N ILE A 31 1.70 11.03 6.43
CA ILE A 31 2.26 9.87 5.73
C ILE A 31 3.48 10.23 4.88
N LYS A 32 3.57 11.48 4.39
CA LYS A 32 4.70 11.92 3.54
C LYS A 32 6.03 11.83 4.27
N ASP A 33 6.02 11.93 5.59
CA ASP A 33 7.23 11.85 6.42
C ASP A 33 7.75 10.41 6.53
N ALA A 34 6.89 9.42 6.25
CA ALA A 34 7.27 8.01 6.14
C ALA A 34 7.80 7.64 4.73
N ILE A 35 7.80 8.57 3.76
CA ILE A 35 8.14 8.29 2.36
C ILE A 35 9.29 9.19 1.89
N PRO A 36 10.42 8.64 1.42
CA PRO A 36 11.56 9.46 1.00
C PRO A 36 11.27 10.31 -0.25
N PHE A 37 10.46 9.80 -1.19
CA PHE A 37 10.02 10.53 -2.39
C PHE A 37 8.50 10.46 -2.55
N PRO A 38 7.74 11.24 -1.77
CA PRO A 38 6.28 11.16 -1.77
C PRO A 38 5.71 11.62 -3.11
N ARG A 39 4.92 10.75 -3.74
CA ARG A 39 4.13 11.08 -4.92
C ARG A 39 2.77 11.59 -4.48
N THR A 40 2.44 12.79 -4.88
CA THR A 40 1.14 13.42 -4.61
C THR A 40 0.60 14.02 -5.90
N MET A 41 -0.69 14.38 -5.93
CA MET A 41 -1.28 15.03 -7.12
C MET A 41 -0.50 16.28 -7.57
N LEU A 42 0.18 16.97 -6.64
CA LEU A 42 0.96 18.17 -6.89
C LEU A 42 2.48 17.91 -7.04
N ARG A 43 2.96 16.69 -6.78
CA ARG A 43 4.40 16.34 -6.82
C ARG A 43 4.63 14.98 -7.48
N LYS A 44 5.15 15.01 -8.72
CA LYS A 44 5.43 13.82 -9.54
C LYS A 44 6.93 13.52 -9.72
N SER A 45 7.81 14.50 -9.61
CA SER A 45 9.28 14.36 -9.72
C SER A 45 9.95 14.47 -8.34
N PRO A 46 11.10 13.79 -8.12
CA PRO A 46 11.85 13.90 -6.87
C PRO A 46 12.29 15.34 -6.63
#